data_AF-A0A9E0KI82-F1
#
_entry.id   AF-A0A9E0KI82-F1
#
_cell.length_a   1.000
_cell.length_b   1.000
_cell.length_c   1.000
_cell.angle_alpha   90.00
_cell.angle_beta   90.00
_cell.angle_gamma   90.00
#
_symmetry.space_group_name_H-M   'P 1'
#
loop_
_entity.id
_entity.type
_entity.pdbx_description
1 polymer ?
#
loop_
_entity_poly.entity_id
_entity_poly.type
_entity_poly.pdbx_seq_one_letter_code
_entity_poly.pdbx_strand_id
1 'polypeptide(L)' 'SDSPMVRCHRSYIVNLDRVKVLRKTKDGIFLELDALQTPDVPVSKTYYEKVMKKFSHYSV' A
#
# COMPACT_ATOMS: atom_id res chain seq x y z
N SER A 1 14.63 7.94 -11.33
CA SER A 1 14.43 6.55 -10.87
C SER A 1 13.27 6.54 -9.89
N ASP A 2 12.08 6.12 -10.33
CA ASP A 2 10.95 5.96 -9.42
C ASP A 2 11.07 4.58 -8.77
N SER A 3 11.24 4.54 -7.44
CA SER A 3 11.31 3.26 -6.71
C SER A 3 9.91 2.77 -6.40
N PRO A 4 9.60 1.46 -6.51
CA PRO A 4 8.29 0.92 -6.15
C PRO A 4 8.06 0.91 -4.63
N MET A 5 9.08 1.27 -3.82
CA MET A 5 8.95 1.38 -2.37
C MET A 5 8.13 2.62 -1.99
N VAL A 6 7.12 2.43 -1.14
CA VAL A 6 6.31 3.51 -0.56
C VAL A 6 6.13 3.33 0.94
N ARG A 7 6.27 4.43 1.68
CA ARG A 7 5.94 4.45 3.11
C ARG A 7 4.42 4.57 3.25
N CYS A 8 3.79 3.57 3.84
CA CYS A 8 2.34 3.50 4.05
C CYS A 8 1.93 3.68 5.52
N HIS A 9 2.88 3.53 6.44
CA HIS A 9 2.70 3.70 7.89
C HIS A 9 3.99 4.25 8.51
N ARG A 10 3.92 4.80 9.73
CA ARG A 10 5.14 5.23 10.47
C ARG A 10 6.17 4.09 10.61
N SER A 11 5.68 2.86 10.71
CA SER A 11 6.49 1.65 10.93
C SER A 11 6.70 0.80 9.68
N TYR A 12 6.04 1.11 8.55
CA TYR A 12 6.02 0.21 7.39
C TYR A 12 6.34 0.92 6.08
N ILE A 13 7.18 0.26 5.28
CA ILE A 13 7.43 0.55 3.87
C ILE A 13 7.07 -0.72 3.10
N VAL A 14 6.36 -0.56 2.00
CA VAL A 14 5.87 -1.65 1.15
C VAL A 14 6.41 -1.50 -0.27
N ASN A 15 6.66 -2.63 -0.93
CA ASN A 15 6.94 -2.68 -2.35
C ASN A 15 5.62 -2.75 -3.13
N LEU A 16 5.31 -1.73 -3.92
CA LEU A 16 4.06 -1.64 -4.69
C LEU A 16 3.94 -2.71 -5.78
N ASP A 17 5.04 -3.23 -6.32
CA ASP A 17 5.00 -4.30 -7.33
C ASP A 17 4.44 -5.61 -6.75
N ARG A 18 4.44 -5.73 -5.43
CA ARG A 18 3.92 -6.89 -4.68
C ARG A 18 2.55 -6.61 -4.06
N VAL A 19 1.97 -5.44 -4.30
CA VAL A 19 0.62 -5.11 -3.83
C VAL A 19 -0.38 -5.55 -4.88
N LYS A 20 -1.28 -6.45 -4.48
CA LYS A 20 -2.33 -6.96 -5.34
C LYS A 20 -3.58 -6.07 -5.30
N VAL A 21 -3.96 -5.61 -4.10
CA VAL A 21 -5.18 -4.82 -3.88
C VAL A 21 -4.95 -3.76 -2.81
N LEU A 22 -5.45 -2.55 -3.05
CA LEU A 22 -5.68 -1.55 -2.02
C LEU A 22 -7.16 -1.58 -1.64
N ARG A 23 -7.45 -1.90 -0.38
CA ARG A 23 -8.81 -2.08 0.14
C ARG A 23 -9.14 -0.99 1.14
N LYS A 24 -10.30 -0.33 0.96
CA LYS A 24 -10.87 0.60 1.94
C LYS A 24 -12.06 -0.05 2.62
N THR A 25 -12.00 -0.22 3.94
CA THR A 25 -13.05 -0.80 4.78
C THR A 25 -13.54 0.23 5.80
N LYS A 26 -14.50 -0.16 6.66
CA LYS A 26 -14.92 0.67 7.80
C LYS A 26 -13.80 0.85 8.83
N ASP A 27 -12.92 -0.14 8.96
CA ASP A 27 -11.85 -0.18 9.96
C ASP A 27 -10.57 0.53 9.51
N GLY A 28 -10.45 0.84 8.22
CA GLY A 28 -9.29 1.55 7.69
C GLY A 28 -8.98 1.22 6.24
N ILE A 29 -7.71 1.40 5.89
CA ILE A 29 -7.20 1.18 4.54
C ILE A 29 -6.05 0.20 4.64
N PHE A 30 -6.08 -0.81 3.79
CA PHE A 30 -5.22 -1.97 3.87
C PHE A 30 -4.65 -2.31 2.49
N LEU A 31 -3.41 -2.79 2.46
CA LEU A 31 -2.74 -3.30 1.26
C LEU A 31 -2.62 -4.81 1.38
N GLU A 32 -3.22 -5.51 0.43
CA GLU A 32 -3.11 -6.96 0.28
C GLU A 32 -1.89 -7.26 -0.61
N LEU A 33 -0.99 -8.12 -0.13
CA LEU A 33 0.22 -8.50 -0.86
C LEU A 33 -0.01 -9.76 -1.70
N ASP A 34 0.76 -9.91 -2.77
CA ASP A 34 0.78 -11.08 -3.68
C ASP A 34 1.47 -12.32 -3.07
N ALA A 35 1.42 -12.47 -1.76
CA ALA A 35 2.09 -13.53 -1.02
C ALA A 35 1.10 -14.33 -0.16
N LEU A 36 1.20 -15.66 -0.22
CA LEU A 36 0.34 -16.55 0.54
C LEU A 36 0.53 -16.35 2.05
N GLN A 37 -0.57 -16.43 2.81
CA GLN A 37 -0.59 -16.35 4.28
C GLN A 37 0.07 -15.08 4.86
N THR A 38 0.18 -14.01 4.06
CA THR A 38 0.75 -12.74 4.51
C THR A 38 -0.38 -11.83 5.00
N PRO A 39 -0.26 -11.23 6.20
CA PRO A 39 -1.28 -10.31 6.70
C PRO A 39 -1.32 -9.02 5.88
N ASP A 40 -2.51 -8.44 5.79
CA ASP A 40 -2.69 -7.14 5.16
C ASP A 40 -1.90 -6.03 5.89
N VAL A 41 -1.31 -5.11 5.12
CA VAL A 41 -0.54 -3.99 5.68
C VAL A 41 -1.43 -2.76 5.87
N PRO A 42 -1.56 -2.20 7.08
CA PRO A 42 -2.38 -1.01 7.30
C PRO A 42 -1.72 0.24 6.71
N VAL A 43 -2.55 1.14 6.20
CA VAL A 43 -2.16 2.47 5.72
C VAL A 43 -2.67 3.53 6.69
N SER A 44 -1.77 4.32 7.29
CA SER A 44 -2.21 5.44 8.14
C SER A 44 -2.81 6.56 7.29
N LYS A 45 -3.77 7.30 7.86
CA LYS A 45 -4.39 8.48 7.23
C LYS A 45 -3.36 9.47 6.67
N THR A 46 -2.28 9.74 7.41
CA THR A 46 -1.22 10.68 6.99
C THR A 46 -0.40 10.23 5.79
N TYR A 47 -0.40 8.93 5.47
CA TYR A 47 0.32 8.38 4.31
C TYR A 47 -0.61 8.01 3.15
N TYR A 48 -1.93 8.04 3.35
CA TYR A 48 -2.92 7.60 2.38
C TYR A 48 -2.79 8.29 1.03
N GLU A 49 -2.76 9.63 0.99
CA GLU A 49 -2.69 10.38 -0.27
C GLU A 49 -1.43 10.03 -1.07
N LYS A 50 -0.30 9.88 -0.37
CA LYS A 50 0.98 9.50 -0.99
C LYS A 50 0.94 8.09 -1.56
N VAL A 51 0.34 7.14 -0.84
CA VAL A 51 0.17 5.76 -1.30
C VAL A 51 -0.75 5.73 -2.52
N MET A 52 -1.90 6.40 -2.48
CA MET A 52 -2.85 6.45 -3.60
C MET A 52 -2.22 7.03 -4.85
N LYS A 53 -1.51 8.16 -4.74
CA LYS A 53 -0.85 8.82 -5.88
C LYS A 53 0.19 7.93 -6.54
N LYS A 54 0.97 7.18 -5.75
CA LYS A 54 1.92 6.21 -6.30
C LYS A 54 1.20 4.99 -6.88
N PHE A 55 0.20 4.44 -6.19
CA PHE A 55 -0.52 3.26 -6.63
C PHE A 55 -1.21 3.48 -7.99
N SER A 56 -1.85 4.63 -8.21
CA SER A 56 -2.47 4.97 -9.50
C SER A 56 -1.46 5.11 -10.65
N HIS A 57 -0.20 5.43 -10.34
CA HIS A 57 0.85 5.56 -11.35
C HIS A 57 1.44 4.21 -11.78
N TYR A 58 1.41 3.20 -10.88
CA TYR A 58 1.92 1.85 -11.13
C TYR A 58 0.85 0.86 -11.59
N SER A 59 -0.43 1.20 -11.44
CA SER A 59 -1.56 0.31 -11.79
C SER A 59 -2.06 0.49 -13.24
N VAL A 60 -1.19 0.96 -14.15
CA VAL A 60 -1.49 1.13 -15.59
C VAL A 60 -0.74 0.09 -16.40
#